data_AF-A0A9P9D3S1-F1
#
_entry.id   AF-A0A9P9D3S1-F1
#
_cell.length_a   1.000
_cell.length_b   1.000
_cell.length_c   1.000
_cell.angle_alpha   90.00
_cell.angle_beta   90.00
_cell.angle_gamma   90.00
#
_symmetry.space_group_name_H-M   'P 1'
#
loop_
_entity.id
_entity.type
_entity.pdbx_description
1 polymer ?
#
loop_
_entity_poly.entity_id
_entity_poly.type
_entity_poly.pdbx_seq_one_letter_code
_entity_poly.pdbx_strand_id
1 'polypeptide(L)'
;MLVYRDKEGSVGSLAFAYSKFYKFLSLTDNLPKSLWRSKASFTPALVLHMHIHVTIMGIFRPFVPPNKQHGFRSYISDAGGPESIFSASTHQLKGLLFEYAHRCSPTHYNLVIFAAVIYAVNATLSDPLDQDRRAYILFYVQMGFRANYRGLSDTIQAIIALAHDKGVVSSAEATQFARHVGDVGKSGWVVDVELAASDAVAANVDSLGEKFEEITLLTSSRRVGII
;
A
#
# COMPACT_ATOMS: atom_id res chain seq x y z
N MET A 1 -0.01 -0.87 -13.04
CA MET A 1 -0.22 -1.85 -11.95
C MET A 1 -0.72 -3.15 -12.56
N LEU A 2 -0.09 -4.29 -12.27
CA LEU A 2 -0.45 -5.59 -12.86
C LEU A 2 -1.67 -6.20 -12.12
N VAL A 3 -2.87 -5.95 -12.62
CA VAL A 3 -4.01 -6.84 -12.35
C VAL A 3 -3.90 -7.97 -13.36
N TYR A 4 -3.40 -9.14 -12.94
CA TYR A 4 -3.25 -10.27 -13.85
C TYR A 4 -4.63 -10.88 -14.13
N ARG A 5 -5.12 -10.65 -15.35
CA ARG A 5 -6.28 -11.33 -15.93
C ARG A 5 -5.76 -12.25 -17.03
N ASP A 6 -6.22 -13.50 -17.06
CA ASP A 6 -5.99 -14.40 -18.20
C ASP A 6 -6.68 -13.83 -19.46
N LYS A 7 -6.40 -14.39 -20.63
CA LYS A 7 -6.96 -14.03 -21.95
C LYS A 7 -8.49 -13.98 -21.98
N GLU A 8 -9.17 -14.57 -21.00
CA GLU A 8 -10.63 -14.59 -20.86
C GLU A 8 -11.17 -13.66 -19.76
N GLY A 9 -10.35 -12.78 -19.16
CA GLY A 9 -10.77 -11.95 -18.03
C GLY A 9 -10.89 -12.69 -16.70
N SER A 10 -10.58 -13.99 -16.70
CA SER A 10 -10.53 -14.88 -15.54
C SER A 10 -9.33 -14.56 -14.63
N VAL A 11 -9.53 -14.65 -13.32
CA VAL A 11 -8.45 -14.67 -12.33
C VAL A 11 -7.57 -15.89 -12.65
N GLY A 12 -6.25 -15.70 -12.82
CA GLY A 12 -5.33 -16.81 -13.04
C GLY A 12 -5.54 -17.92 -12.00
N SER A 13 -5.24 -19.18 -12.31
CA SER A 13 -5.53 -20.28 -11.37
C SER A 13 -4.66 -20.20 -10.09
N LEU A 14 -5.15 -20.77 -8.98
CA LEU A 14 -4.36 -20.88 -7.75
C LEU A 14 -3.04 -21.64 -7.98
N ALA A 15 -3.06 -22.66 -8.84
CA ALA A 15 -1.85 -23.38 -9.25
C ALA A 15 -0.84 -22.46 -9.95
N PHE A 16 -1.30 -21.52 -10.79
CA PHE A 16 -0.44 -20.51 -11.39
C PHE A 16 0.16 -19.57 -10.34
N ALA A 17 -0.63 -19.13 -9.35
CA ALA A 17 -0.15 -18.29 -8.26
C ALA A 17 0.99 -18.97 -7.48
N TYR A 18 0.81 -20.23 -7.09
CA TYR A 18 1.86 -21.03 -6.47
C TYR A 18 3.08 -21.21 -7.37
N SER A 19 2.89 -21.48 -8.66
CA SER A 19 4.01 -21.58 -9.62
C SER A 19 4.87 -20.31 -9.64
N LYS A 20 4.25 -19.13 -9.59
CA LYS A 20 4.97 -17.85 -9.55
C LYS A 20 5.64 -17.61 -8.19
N PHE A 21 4.95 -17.94 -7.10
CA PHE A 21 5.52 -17.87 -5.75
C PHE A 21 6.83 -18.67 -5.64
N TYR A 22 6.82 -19.93 -6.06
CA TYR A 22 8.02 -20.77 -6.02
C TYR A 22 9.14 -20.26 -6.94
N LYS A 23 8.80 -19.62 -8.07
CA LYS A 23 9.80 -18.95 -8.92
C LYS A 23 10.44 -17.76 -8.21
N PHE A 24 9.67 -16.96 -7.48
CA PHE A 24 10.22 -15.87 -6.67
C PHE A 24 11.08 -16.39 -5.52
N LEU A 25 10.66 -17.47 -4.84
CA LEU A 25 11.47 -18.09 -3.79
C LEU A 25 12.81 -18.60 -4.33
N SER A 26 12.76 -19.33 -5.45
CA SER A 26 13.97 -19.79 -6.14
C SER A 26 14.85 -18.62 -6.60
N LEU A 27 14.25 -17.53 -7.10
CA LEU A 27 14.99 -16.32 -7.44
C LEU A 27 15.70 -15.73 -6.22
N THR A 28 15.02 -15.60 -5.08
CA THR A 28 15.59 -15.03 -3.84
C THR A 28 16.73 -15.86 -3.30
N ASP A 29 16.65 -17.20 -3.41
CA ASP A 29 17.70 -18.12 -2.96
C ASP A 29 18.98 -18.02 -3.81
N ASN A 30 18.85 -17.55 -5.06
CA ASN A 30 19.92 -17.48 -6.03
C ASN A 30 20.36 -16.03 -6.35
N LEU A 31 20.02 -15.07 -5.50
CA LEU A 31 20.41 -13.68 -5.72
C LEU A 31 21.94 -13.50 -5.63
N PRO A 32 22.54 -12.70 -6.53
CA PRO A 32 23.91 -12.23 -6.37
C PRO A 32 24.11 -11.58 -4.99
N LYS A 33 25.32 -11.70 -4.42
CA LYS A 33 25.67 -11.09 -3.13
C LYS A 33 25.43 -9.57 -3.10
N SER A 34 25.56 -8.90 -4.25
CA SER A 34 25.27 -7.47 -4.42
C SER A 34 23.79 -7.11 -4.30
N LEU A 35 22.88 -8.09 -4.27
CA LEU A 35 21.45 -7.92 -4.06
C LEU A 35 20.98 -8.52 -2.74
N TRP A 36 21.91 -9.05 -1.93
CA TRP A 36 21.58 -9.45 -0.57
C TRP A 36 21.26 -8.22 0.26
N ARG A 37 20.29 -8.36 1.17
CA ARG A 37 19.99 -7.36 2.20
C ARG A 37 21.18 -7.26 3.15
N SER A 38 22.09 -6.32 2.87
CA SER A 38 23.31 -6.09 3.64
C SER A 38 23.51 -4.60 3.93
N LYS A 39 24.53 -4.26 4.73
CA LYS A 39 24.89 -2.85 4.95
C LYS A 39 25.45 -2.17 3.69
N ALA A 40 26.04 -2.92 2.76
CA ALA A 40 26.77 -2.39 1.61
C ALA A 40 25.95 -2.24 0.31
N SER A 41 24.96 -3.10 0.08
CA SER A 41 24.14 -3.17 -1.16
C SER A 41 22.71 -2.63 -0.97
N PHE A 42 22.56 -1.65 -0.09
CA PHE A 42 21.34 -1.48 0.69
C PHE A 42 20.10 -1.03 -0.11
N THR A 43 20.18 0.09 -0.82
CA THR A 43 18.98 0.71 -1.43
C THR A 43 18.38 -0.15 -2.54
N PRO A 44 19.13 -0.64 -3.54
CA PRO A 44 18.56 -1.47 -4.61
C PRO A 44 18.06 -2.83 -4.11
N ALA A 45 18.75 -3.44 -3.14
CA ALA A 45 18.33 -4.71 -2.56
C ALA A 45 16.99 -4.57 -1.82
N LEU A 46 16.82 -3.53 -0.98
CA LEU A 46 15.55 -3.30 -0.31
C LEU A 46 14.39 -3.07 -1.29
N VAL A 47 14.62 -2.26 -2.32
CA VAL A 47 13.61 -2.00 -3.36
C VAL A 47 13.19 -3.30 -4.03
N LEU A 48 14.15 -4.14 -4.41
CA LEU A 48 13.88 -5.46 -4.99
C LEU A 48 13.02 -6.33 -4.05
N HIS A 49 13.42 -6.46 -2.79
CA HIS A 49 12.68 -7.26 -1.81
C HIS A 49 11.26 -6.74 -1.58
N MET A 50 11.06 -5.41 -1.53
CA MET A 50 9.71 -4.83 -1.45
C MET A 50 8.86 -5.24 -2.65
N HIS A 51 9.42 -5.17 -3.87
CA HIS A 51 8.68 -5.46 -5.10
C HIS A 51 8.35 -6.95 -5.25
N ILE A 52 9.20 -7.83 -4.71
CA ILE A 52 8.88 -9.25 -4.61
C ILE A 52 7.63 -9.44 -3.74
N HIS A 53 7.57 -8.81 -2.56
CA HIS A 53 6.39 -8.92 -1.69
C HIS A 53 5.14 -8.24 -2.27
N VAL A 54 5.27 -7.08 -2.91
CA VAL A 54 4.17 -6.44 -3.65
C VAL A 54 3.61 -7.37 -4.72
N THR A 55 4.49 -8.06 -5.46
CA THR A 55 4.08 -8.98 -6.51
C THR A 55 3.40 -10.22 -5.92
N ILE A 56 3.94 -10.80 -4.85
CA ILE A 56 3.32 -11.92 -4.14
C ILE A 56 1.93 -11.52 -3.64
N MET A 57 1.80 -10.36 -2.98
CA MET A 57 0.50 -9.84 -2.53
C MET A 57 -0.48 -9.67 -3.70
N GLY A 58 -0.05 -9.08 -4.82
CA GLY A 58 -0.90 -8.89 -5.99
C GLY A 58 -1.37 -10.20 -6.63
N ILE A 59 -0.52 -11.23 -6.64
CA ILE A 59 -0.86 -12.56 -7.16
C ILE A 59 -1.82 -13.31 -6.23
N PHE A 60 -1.63 -13.23 -4.91
CA PHE A 60 -2.45 -13.97 -3.96
C PHE A 60 -3.73 -13.25 -3.55
N ARG A 61 -3.83 -11.92 -3.68
CA ARG A 61 -5.01 -11.12 -3.32
C ARG A 61 -6.33 -11.75 -3.79
N PRO A 62 -6.49 -12.16 -5.07
CA PRO A 62 -7.76 -12.72 -5.55
C PRO A 62 -8.23 -14.00 -4.84
N PHE A 63 -7.32 -14.72 -4.16
CA PHE A 63 -7.61 -15.96 -3.46
C PHE A 63 -7.75 -15.77 -1.94
N VAL A 64 -7.60 -14.54 -1.46
CA VAL A 64 -7.79 -14.20 -0.04
C VAL A 64 -9.08 -13.39 0.08
N PRO A 65 -10.16 -13.99 0.61
CA PRO A 65 -11.42 -13.28 0.83
C PRO A 65 -11.19 -11.98 1.63
N PRO A 66 -11.91 -10.88 1.34
CA PRO A 66 -11.75 -9.61 2.07
C PRO A 66 -11.90 -9.75 3.59
N ASN A 67 -12.83 -10.60 4.04
CA ASN A 67 -13.05 -10.94 5.46
C ASN A 67 -12.00 -11.90 6.05
N LYS A 68 -10.93 -12.19 5.31
CA LYS A 68 -9.78 -12.98 5.77
C LYS A 68 -8.45 -12.24 5.55
N GLN A 69 -8.48 -11.01 5.04
CA GLN A 69 -7.31 -10.14 4.94
C GLN A 69 -7.00 -9.44 6.28
N HIS A 70 -7.18 -10.13 7.41
CA HIS A 70 -7.07 -9.55 8.74
C HIS A 70 -6.63 -10.56 9.81
N GLY A 71 -6.18 -10.08 10.98
CA GLY A 71 -5.87 -10.94 12.12
C GLY A 71 -4.57 -11.72 11.97
N PHE A 72 -3.60 -11.17 11.24
CA PHE A 72 -2.34 -11.81 10.85
C PHE A 72 -1.39 -12.18 12.00
N ARG A 73 -1.78 -11.96 13.27
CA ARG A 73 -0.99 -12.31 14.46
C ARG A 73 -1.08 -13.78 14.88
N SER A 74 -2.03 -14.58 14.37
CA SER A 74 -2.31 -15.91 14.94
C SER A 74 -2.54 -17.09 13.99
N TYR A 75 -2.32 -16.97 12.69
CA TYR A 75 -2.59 -18.09 11.77
C TYR A 75 -1.35 -18.95 11.49
N ILE A 76 -1.22 -20.07 12.21
CA ILE A 76 -0.35 -21.22 11.87
C ILE A 76 -1.22 -22.48 11.82
N SER A 77 -2.18 -22.54 10.90
CA SER A 77 -2.86 -23.82 10.60
C SER A 77 -2.47 -24.39 9.24
N ASP A 78 -2.00 -23.55 8.30
CA ASP A 78 -1.42 -23.96 7.02
C ASP A 78 -0.40 -22.93 6.54
N ALA A 79 0.89 -23.19 6.79
CA ALA A 79 1.97 -22.28 6.41
C ALA A 79 2.10 -22.08 4.88
N GLY A 80 1.41 -22.89 4.07
CA GLY A 80 1.39 -22.80 2.61
C GLY A 80 0.15 -22.14 2.02
N GLY A 81 -0.87 -21.81 2.81
CA GLY A 81 -2.13 -21.27 2.30
C GLY A 81 -2.01 -19.85 1.70
N PRO A 82 -2.88 -19.44 0.75
CA PRO A 82 -2.91 -18.09 0.19
C PRO A 82 -2.96 -17.00 1.26
N GLU A 83 -3.78 -17.19 2.30
CA GLU A 83 -3.91 -16.25 3.41
C GLU A 83 -2.59 -16.10 4.19
N SER A 84 -1.92 -17.21 4.47
CA SER A 84 -0.61 -17.24 5.16
C SER A 84 0.49 -16.57 4.34
N ILE A 85 0.54 -16.82 3.03
CA ILE A 85 1.53 -16.21 2.13
C ILE A 85 1.30 -14.69 2.00
N PHE A 86 0.04 -14.28 1.85
CA PHE A 86 -0.34 -12.86 1.79
C PHE A 86 -0.02 -12.13 3.10
N SER A 87 -0.37 -12.75 4.23
CA SER A 87 -0.06 -12.29 5.59
C SER A 87 1.44 -12.10 5.80
N ALA A 88 2.23 -13.14 5.51
CA ALA A 88 3.68 -13.10 5.66
C ALA A 88 4.29 -12.01 4.79
N SER A 89 3.83 -11.86 3.54
CA SER A 89 4.30 -10.79 2.66
C SER A 89 3.92 -9.40 3.15
N THR A 90 2.72 -9.24 3.72
CA THR A 90 2.29 -7.97 4.34
C THR A 90 3.20 -7.60 5.51
N HIS A 91 3.49 -8.55 6.40
CA HIS A 91 4.38 -8.33 7.54
C HIS A 91 5.80 -7.96 7.10
N GLN A 92 6.36 -8.71 6.14
CA GLN A 92 7.69 -8.42 5.60
C GLN A 92 7.74 -7.06 4.90
N LEU A 93 6.71 -6.71 4.11
CA LEU A 93 6.64 -5.43 3.42
C LEU A 93 6.59 -4.24 4.40
N LYS A 94 5.81 -4.36 5.48
CA LYS A 94 5.82 -3.37 6.58
C LYS A 94 7.24 -3.18 7.12
N GLY A 95 7.91 -4.26 7.50
CA GLY A 95 9.28 -4.21 8.03
C GLY A 95 10.30 -3.61 7.05
N LEU A 96 10.21 -3.95 5.77
CA LEU A 96 11.08 -3.39 4.72
C LEU A 96 10.89 -1.89 4.55
N LEU A 97 9.65 -1.40 4.58
CA LEU A 97 9.33 0.03 4.49
C LEU A 97 9.88 0.80 5.70
N PHE A 98 9.79 0.24 6.91
CA PHE A 98 10.42 0.83 8.10
C PHE A 98 11.94 0.90 7.96
N GLU A 99 12.59 -0.18 7.52
CA GLU A 99 14.04 -0.17 7.35
C GLU A 99 14.47 0.85 6.29
N TYR A 100 13.76 0.91 5.16
CA TYR A 100 14.03 1.88 4.10
C TYR A 100 13.87 3.32 4.60
N ALA A 101 12.80 3.61 5.34
CA ALA A 101 12.57 4.94 5.89
C ALA A 101 13.63 5.35 6.91
N HIS A 102 14.17 4.38 7.67
CA HIS A 102 15.22 4.62 8.66
C HIS A 102 16.60 4.89 8.03
N ARG A 103 16.89 4.23 6.90
CA ARG A 103 18.26 4.17 6.35
C ARG A 103 18.43 4.94 5.03
N CYS A 104 17.36 5.27 4.31
CA CYS A 104 17.41 6.04 3.07
C CYS A 104 16.94 7.48 3.29
N SER A 105 17.68 8.44 2.72
CA SER A 105 17.25 9.84 2.68
C SER A 105 15.92 9.98 1.93
N PRO A 106 14.95 10.78 2.43
CA PRO A 106 13.69 11.07 1.75
C PRO A 106 13.83 11.62 0.33
N THR A 107 14.99 12.17 -0.03
CA THR A 107 15.31 12.61 -1.41
C THR A 107 15.33 11.46 -2.42
N HIS A 108 15.41 10.21 -1.98
CA HIS A 108 15.38 9.03 -2.84
C HIS A 108 13.97 8.43 -2.99
N TYR A 109 12.98 8.97 -2.28
CA TYR A 109 11.61 8.47 -2.34
C TYR A 109 11.02 8.82 -3.70
N ASN A 110 10.39 7.84 -4.33
CA ASN A 110 9.87 7.94 -5.68
C ASN A 110 8.67 6.99 -5.86
N LEU A 111 8.02 7.03 -7.03
CA LEU A 111 6.84 6.23 -7.34
C LEU A 111 7.04 4.72 -7.16
N VAL A 112 8.25 4.20 -7.38
CA VAL A 112 8.57 2.78 -7.21
C VAL A 112 8.43 2.38 -5.74
N ILE A 113 8.91 3.21 -4.81
CA ILE A 113 8.70 3.01 -3.37
C ILE A 113 7.22 3.14 -3.00
N PHE A 114 6.52 4.08 -3.61
CA PHE A 114 5.12 4.33 -3.29
C PHE A 114 4.17 3.26 -3.81
N ALA A 115 4.54 2.51 -4.85
CA ALA A 115 3.83 1.28 -5.20
C ALA A 115 3.84 0.26 -4.04
N ALA A 116 4.95 0.14 -3.31
CA ALA A 116 5.03 -0.70 -2.11
C ALA A 116 4.21 -0.12 -0.95
N VAL A 117 4.25 1.20 -0.74
CA VAL A 117 3.42 1.88 0.27
C VAL A 117 1.93 1.65 0.01
N ILE A 118 1.47 1.76 -1.23
CA ILE A 118 0.06 1.55 -1.62
C ILE A 118 -0.41 0.15 -1.19
N TYR A 119 0.36 -0.90 -1.48
CA TYR A 119 0.02 -2.26 -1.08
C TYR A 119 -0.01 -2.43 0.45
N ALA A 120 0.95 -1.85 1.15
CA ALA A 120 1.01 -1.91 2.60
C ALA A 120 -0.15 -1.15 3.26
N VAL A 121 -0.52 0.03 2.74
CA VAL A 121 -1.69 0.82 3.17
C VAL A 121 -2.96 -0.01 3.04
N ASN A 122 -3.22 -0.57 1.87
CA ASN A 122 -4.46 -1.31 1.62
C ASN A 122 -4.58 -2.56 2.49
N ALA A 123 -3.49 -3.32 2.65
CA ALA A 123 -3.48 -4.47 3.55
C ALA A 123 -3.66 -4.05 5.02
N THR A 124 -3.11 -2.91 5.43
CA THR A 124 -3.27 -2.37 6.80
C THR A 124 -4.68 -1.87 7.06
N LEU A 125 -5.30 -1.18 6.10
CA LEU A 125 -6.68 -0.69 6.21
C LEU A 125 -7.71 -1.82 6.16
N SER A 126 -7.38 -2.94 5.52
CA SER A 126 -8.23 -4.13 5.43
C SER A 126 -8.15 -5.02 6.68
N ASP A 127 -7.18 -4.79 7.57
CA ASP A 127 -7.04 -5.50 8.84
C ASP A 127 -7.58 -4.66 10.02
N PRO A 128 -8.88 -4.76 10.37
CA PRO A 128 -9.42 -4.07 11.52
C PRO A 128 -8.92 -4.60 12.87
N LEU A 129 -8.29 -5.78 12.90
CA LEU A 129 -7.74 -6.40 14.10
C LEU A 129 -6.30 -5.94 14.38
N ASP A 130 -5.64 -5.31 13.42
CA ASP A 130 -4.32 -4.71 13.61
C ASP A 130 -4.43 -3.47 14.52
N GLN A 131 -4.05 -3.65 15.78
CA GLN A 131 -4.03 -2.58 16.80
C GLN A 131 -3.10 -1.43 16.41
N ASP A 132 -2.07 -1.71 15.61
CA ASP A 132 -1.06 -0.76 15.18
C ASP A 132 -1.43 -0.10 13.83
N ARG A 133 -2.59 -0.44 13.24
CA ARG A 133 -3.01 0.04 11.91
C ARG A 133 -2.92 1.56 11.77
N ARG A 134 -3.34 2.28 12.80
CA ARG A 134 -3.29 3.75 12.80
C ARG A 134 -1.85 4.26 12.77
N ALA A 135 -0.96 3.68 13.57
CA ALA A 135 0.44 4.07 13.60
C ALA A 135 1.12 3.81 12.23
N TYR A 136 0.81 2.67 11.60
CA TYR A 136 1.27 2.37 10.24
C TYR A 136 0.76 3.39 9.21
N ILE A 137 -0.53 3.74 9.23
CA ILE A 137 -1.10 4.72 8.29
C ILE A 137 -0.46 6.09 8.46
N LEU A 138 -0.29 6.57 9.69
CA LEU A 138 0.41 7.83 9.94
C LEU A 138 1.86 7.78 9.47
N PHE A 139 2.55 6.65 9.70
CA PHE A 139 3.90 6.45 9.21
C PHE A 139 3.98 6.59 7.67
N TYR A 140 3.07 5.96 6.92
CA TYR A 140 3.04 6.08 5.45
C TYR A 140 2.73 7.49 4.95
N VAL A 141 1.79 8.19 5.61
CA VAL A 141 1.49 9.58 5.30
C VAL A 141 2.71 10.48 5.55
N GLN A 142 3.41 10.29 6.67
CA GLN A 142 4.64 11.02 6.97
C GLN A 142 5.79 10.71 6.00
N MET A 143 5.91 9.47 5.52
CA MET A 143 6.85 9.14 4.44
C MET A 143 6.55 9.97 3.19
N GLY A 144 5.26 10.14 2.87
CA GLY A 144 4.77 11.00 1.79
C GLY A 144 5.20 12.44 1.90
N PHE A 145 4.90 13.07 3.04
CA PHE A 145 5.25 14.48 3.27
C PHE A 145 6.75 14.76 3.21
N ARG A 146 7.57 13.75 3.56
CA ARG A 146 9.02 13.86 3.49
C ARG A 146 9.57 13.63 2.09
N ALA A 147 8.79 13.05 1.18
CA ALA A 147 9.24 12.78 -0.18
C ALA A 147 9.34 14.09 -0.97
N ASN A 148 10.50 14.35 -1.58
CA ASN A 148 10.69 15.52 -2.45
C ASN A 148 10.22 15.22 -3.89
N TYR A 149 9.00 14.69 -4.05
CA TYR A 149 8.45 14.32 -5.35
C TYR A 149 6.99 14.77 -5.44
N ARG A 150 6.73 15.76 -6.31
CA ARG A 150 5.42 16.41 -6.45
C ARG A 150 4.30 15.44 -6.83
N GLY A 151 4.59 14.42 -7.64
CA GLY A 151 3.61 13.38 -8.02
C GLY A 151 3.31 12.36 -6.92
N LEU A 152 3.58 12.67 -5.66
CA LEU A 152 3.11 11.88 -4.52
C LEU A 152 2.03 12.59 -3.71
N SER A 153 1.85 13.90 -3.91
CA SER A 153 0.83 14.69 -3.22
C SER A 153 -0.56 14.07 -3.37
N ASP A 154 -0.91 13.70 -4.59
CA ASP A 154 -2.17 13.06 -4.99
C ASP A 154 -2.34 11.68 -4.36
N THR A 155 -1.28 10.89 -4.33
CA THR A 155 -1.23 9.57 -3.70
C THR A 155 -1.44 9.69 -2.20
N ILE A 156 -0.87 10.71 -1.55
CA ILE A 156 -1.06 10.95 -0.13
C ILE A 156 -2.48 11.42 0.18
N GLN A 157 -3.07 12.31 -0.63
CA GLN A 157 -4.49 12.66 -0.48
C GLN A 157 -5.39 11.43 -0.60
N ALA A 158 -5.15 10.60 -1.60
CA ALA A 158 -5.89 9.37 -1.82
C ALA A 158 -5.75 8.39 -0.65
N ILE A 159 -4.53 8.21 -0.10
CA ILE A 159 -4.30 7.38 1.09
C ILE A 159 -5.07 7.94 2.30
N ILE A 160 -5.09 9.27 2.49
CA ILE A 160 -5.81 9.90 3.59
C ILE A 160 -7.33 9.72 3.44
N ALA A 161 -7.86 9.88 2.22
CA ALA A 161 -9.28 9.63 1.94
C ALA A 161 -9.66 8.17 2.25
N LEU A 162 -8.86 7.19 1.81
CA LEU A 162 -9.08 5.79 2.14
C LEU A 162 -9.03 5.51 3.64
N ALA A 163 -8.08 6.12 4.34
CA ALA A 163 -7.97 5.97 5.78
C ALA A 163 -9.16 6.61 6.52
N HIS A 164 -9.72 7.70 5.99
CA HIS A 164 -10.93 8.33 6.50
C HIS A 164 -12.17 7.46 6.29
N ASP A 165 -12.38 6.93 5.08
CA ASP A 165 -13.47 6.01 4.75
C ASP A 165 -13.47 4.77 5.67
N LYS A 166 -12.28 4.33 6.11
CA LYS A 166 -12.08 3.18 7.02
C LYS A 166 -12.08 3.56 8.51
N GLY A 167 -12.34 4.82 8.85
CA GLY A 167 -12.41 5.33 10.22
C GLY A 167 -11.08 5.37 10.97
N VAL A 168 -9.95 5.33 10.26
CA VAL A 168 -8.59 5.40 10.84
C VAL A 168 -8.11 6.85 11.01
N VAL A 169 -8.58 7.74 10.12
CA VAL A 169 -8.29 9.18 10.13
C VAL A 169 -9.61 9.95 10.23
N SER A 170 -9.67 10.93 11.13
CA SER A 170 -10.85 11.82 11.27
C SER A 170 -10.84 12.95 10.23
N SER A 171 -11.99 13.58 9.98
CA SER A 171 -12.06 14.74 9.07
C SER A 171 -11.17 15.90 9.53
N ALA A 172 -11.05 16.11 10.85
CA ALA A 172 -10.20 17.15 11.40
C ALA A 172 -8.70 16.90 11.11
N GLU A 173 -8.26 15.65 11.20
CA GLU A 173 -6.90 15.25 10.83
C GLU A 173 -6.68 15.36 9.32
N ALA A 174 -7.64 14.94 8.49
CA ALA A 174 -7.57 15.10 7.04
C ALA A 174 -7.38 16.57 6.65
N THR A 175 -8.12 17.49 7.29
CA THR A 175 -7.93 18.95 7.11
C THR A 175 -6.55 19.43 7.56
N GLN A 176 -6.00 18.88 8.65
CA GLN A 176 -4.65 19.23 9.09
C GLN A 176 -3.58 18.75 8.09
N PHE A 177 -3.77 17.56 7.53
CA PHE A 177 -2.89 16.99 6.52
C PHE A 177 -2.92 17.76 5.21
N ALA A 178 -4.08 18.30 4.81
CA ALA A 178 -4.21 19.13 3.61
C ALA A 178 -3.20 20.31 3.57
N ARG A 179 -2.82 20.85 4.73
CA ARG A 179 -1.83 21.94 4.85
C ARG A 179 -0.41 21.55 4.43
N HIS A 180 -0.13 20.24 4.39
CA HIS A 180 1.19 19.68 4.11
C HIS A 180 1.26 19.06 2.71
N VAL A 181 0.14 19.02 1.98
CA VAL A 181 0.09 18.52 0.62
C VAL A 181 0.25 19.69 -0.35
N GLY A 182 1.18 19.58 -1.30
CA GLY A 182 1.36 20.57 -2.37
C GLY A 182 0.33 20.38 -3.50
N ASP A 183 0.45 21.20 -4.54
CA ASP A 183 -0.41 21.09 -5.73
C ASP A 183 -0.43 19.66 -6.28
N VAL A 184 -1.64 19.20 -6.56
CA VAL A 184 -1.95 17.91 -7.16
C VAL A 184 -2.09 18.03 -8.68
N GLY A 185 -1.56 17.04 -9.38
CA GLY A 185 -1.80 16.84 -10.81
C GLY A 185 -2.71 15.63 -11.04
N LYS A 186 -3.25 15.49 -12.26
CA LYS A 186 -3.94 14.28 -12.67
C LYS A 186 -2.94 13.20 -13.04
N SER A 187 -2.98 12.08 -12.33
CA SER A 187 -1.95 11.03 -12.45
C SER A 187 -2.51 9.68 -12.87
N GLY A 188 -3.82 9.45 -12.69
CA GLY A 188 -4.54 8.33 -13.29
C GLY A 188 -4.12 6.93 -12.82
N TRP A 189 -3.29 6.77 -11.78
CA TRP A 189 -2.94 5.44 -11.25
C TRP A 189 -3.88 5.00 -10.13
N VAL A 190 -3.91 3.69 -9.88
CA VAL A 190 -4.73 3.06 -8.84
C VAL A 190 -4.07 3.18 -7.47
N VAL A 191 -4.84 3.61 -6.46
CA VAL A 191 -4.41 3.66 -5.05
C VAL A 191 -5.24 2.72 -4.17
N ASP A 192 -6.53 2.53 -4.45
CA ASP A 192 -7.32 1.48 -3.77
C ASP A 192 -7.19 0.16 -4.53
N VAL A 193 -6.23 -0.66 -4.13
CA VAL A 193 -5.93 -1.91 -4.83
C VAL A 193 -6.90 -3.04 -4.49
N GLU A 194 -7.72 -2.87 -3.45
CA GLU A 194 -8.80 -3.79 -3.11
C GLU A 194 -10.06 -3.50 -3.94
N LEU A 195 -10.37 -2.23 -4.19
CA LEU A 195 -11.52 -1.82 -5.02
C LEU A 195 -11.26 -1.94 -6.53
N ALA A 196 -10.00 -1.86 -6.97
CA ALA A 196 -9.64 -1.79 -8.39
C ALA A 196 -10.16 -2.94 -9.26
N ALA A 197 -10.41 -4.12 -8.68
CA ALA A 197 -10.92 -5.26 -9.42
C ALA A 197 -12.40 -5.09 -9.82
N SER A 198 -13.20 -4.45 -8.95
CA SER A 198 -14.63 -4.24 -9.15
C SER A 198 -14.97 -2.84 -9.65
N ASP A 199 -14.19 -1.83 -9.27
CA ASP A 199 -14.39 -0.43 -9.68
C ASP A 199 -13.04 0.29 -9.83
N ALA A 200 -12.49 0.23 -11.05
CA ALA A 200 -11.20 0.84 -11.37
C ALA A 200 -11.25 2.38 -11.39
N VAL A 201 -12.43 2.98 -11.58
CA VAL A 201 -12.60 4.43 -11.59
C VAL A 201 -12.55 4.95 -10.17
N ALA A 202 -13.37 4.40 -9.27
CA ALA A 202 -13.38 4.79 -7.86
C ALA A 202 -12.06 4.48 -7.13
N ALA A 203 -11.32 3.48 -7.61
CA ALA A 203 -10.01 3.10 -7.07
C ALA A 203 -8.86 4.04 -7.48
N ASN A 204 -9.12 4.99 -8.39
CA ASN A 204 -8.12 5.87 -8.96
C ASN A 204 -7.70 6.99 -8.01
N VAL A 205 -6.44 7.40 -8.11
CA VAL A 205 -5.88 8.53 -7.37
C VAL A 205 -6.68 9.82 -7.57
N ASP A 206 -7.18 10.08 -8.78
CA ASP A 206 -7.91 11.31 -9.10
C ASP A 206 -9.27 11.34 -8.36
N SER A 207 -10.05 10.25 -8.44
CA SER A 207 -11.35 10.13 -7.74
C SER A 207 -11.21 10.14 -6.22
N LEU A 208 -10.15 9.54 -5.69
CA LEU A 208 -9.84 9.59 -4.26
C LEU A 208 -9.36 10.98 -3.81
N GLY A 209 -8.71 11.74 -4.71
CA GLY A 209 -8.37 13.15 -4.50
C GLY A 209 -9.62 14.02 -4.37
N GLU A 210 -10.61 13.84 -5.25
CA GLU A 210 -11.91 14.55 -5.16
C GLU A 210 -12.62 14.27 -3.82
N LYS A 211 -12.61 13.01 -3.36
CA LYS A 211 -13.13 12.65 -2.02
C LYS A 211 -12.38 13.36 -0.90
N PHE A 212 -11.05 13.43 -1.01
CA PHE A 212 -10.24 14.14 -0.02
C PHE A 212 -10.62 15.63 0.05
N GLU A 213 -10.80 16.29 -1.09
CA GLU A 213 -11.25 17.68 -1.16
C GLU A 213 -12.62 17.85 -0.47
N GLU A 214 -13.59 16.98 -0.76
CA GLU A 214 -14.91 16.99 -0.12
C GLU A 214 -14.80 16.89 1.42
N ILE A 215 -14.01 15.95 1.95
CA ILE A 215 -13.79 15.75 3.38
C ILE A 215 -13.26 17.04 4.04
N THR A 216 -12.33 17.72 3.36
CA THR A 216 -11.70 18.96 3.89
C THR A 216 -12.62 20.17 3.81
N LEU A 217 -13.45 20.28 2.76
CA LEU A 217 -14.42 21.36 2.56
C LEU A 217 -15.60 21.27 3.54
N LEU A 218 -16.14 20.08 3.79
CA LEU A 218 -17.26 19.90 4.74
C LEU A 218 -16.90 20.34 6.17
N THR A 219 -15.62 20.24 6.51
CA THR A 219 -15.10 20.63 7.83
C THR A 219 -14.86 22.15 7.95
N SER A 220 -14.47 22.82 6.86
CA SER A 220 -14.28 24.27 6.83
C SER A 220 -15.62 25.02 6.88
N SER A 221 -16.66 24.54 6.19
CA SER A 221 -18.00 25.11 6.23
C SER A 221 -18.70 24.95 7.59
N ARG A 222 -18.47 23.85 8.31
CA ARG A 222 -19.03 23.63 9.67
C ARG A 222 -18.49 24.59 10.72
N ARG A 223 -17.32 25.21 10.50
CA ARG A 223 -16.77 26.24 11.41
C ARG A 223 -17.35 27.64 11.19
N VAL A 224 -17.98 27.89 10.04
CA VAL A 224 -18.55 29.21 9.70
C VAL A 224 -20.01 29.34 10.15
N GLY A 225 -20.69 28.21 10.43
CA GLY A 225 -22.10 28.18 10.85
C GLY A 225 -22.37 28.26 12.36
N ILE A 226 -21.38 28.64 13.17
CA ILE A 226 -21.56 28.90 14.61
C ILE A 226 -21.17 30.36 14.85
N ILE A 227 -22.13 31.27 14.61
CA ILE A 227 -22.11 32.66 15.11
C ILE A 227 -23.48 32.89 15.75
#